data_AF-M8D8L8-F1
#
_entry.id   AF-M8D8L8-F1
#
_cell.length_a   1.000
_cell.length_b   1.000
_cell.length_c   1.000
_cell.angle_alpha   90.00
_cell.angle_beta   90.00
_cell.angle_gamma   90.00
#
_symmetry.space_group_name_H-M   'P 1'
#
loop_
_entity.id
_entity.type
_entity.pdbx_description
1 polymer ?
#
loop_
_entity_poly.entity_id
_entity_poly.type
_entity_poly.pdbx_seq_one_letter_code
_entity_poly.pdbx_strand_id
1 'polypeptide(L)'
;MPYFLVNFTKKYLHHCIDPKLYDLPIKSRDGNPYIKARLIKGVDNRATITRGWAGFFPAANTKEREIYAFAFKCNHKHLRLTVHAL
;
A
#
# COMPACT_ATOMS: atom_id res chain seq x y z
N MET A 1 -14.88 4.64 -5.71
CA MET A 1 -13.53 4.31 -5.19
C MET A 1 -13.06 5.46 -4.32
N PRO A 2 -13.04 5.35 -2.98
CA PRO A 2 -12.48 6.41 -2.14
C PRO A 2 -10.95 6.44 -2.30
N TYR A 3 -10.41 7.62 -2.58
CA TYR A 3 -8.97 7.87 -2.67
C TYR A 3 -8.49 8.40 -1.32
N PHE A 4 -7.39 7.87 -0.78
CA PHE A 4 -6.77 8.35 0.46
C PHE A 4 -5.43 9.01 0.14
N LEU A 5 -5.21 10.23 0.65
CA LEU A 5 -3.94 10.96 0.51
C LEU A 5 -3.03 10.66 1.71
N VAL A 6 -1.82 10.22 1.43
CA VAL A 6 -0.75 10.11 2.42
C VAL A 6 0.34 11.11 2.02
N ASN A 7 0.71 12.00 2.94
CA ASN A 7 1.69 13.05 2.67
C ASN A 7 3.11 12.47 2.65
N PHE A 8 3.76 12.55 1.50
CA PHE A 8 5.17 12.25 1.32
C PHE A 8 5.84 13.39 0.57
N THR A 9 7.15 13.59 0.80
CA THR A 9 7.93 14.47 -0.06
C THR A 9 8.22 13.77 -1.39
N LYS A 10 8.13 14.52 -2.50
CA LYS A 10 8.31 14.00 -3.87
C LYS A 10 9.60 13.19 -4.03
N LYS A 11 10.70 13.63 -3.40
CA LYS A 11 12.01 12.98 -3.42
C LYS A 11 11.99 11.56 -2.81
N TYR A 12 11.32 11.39 -1.67
CA TYR A 12 11.22 10.09 -1.01
C TYR A 12 10.28 9.14 -1.76
N LEU A 13 9.17 9.65 -2.29
CA LEU A 13 8.26 8.86 -3.09
C LEU A 13 8.94 8.28 -4.33
N HIS A 14 9.81 9.07 -4.99
CA HIS A 14 10.58 8.63 -6.15
C HIS A 14 11.58 7.51 -5.84
N HIS A 15 12.21 7.52 -4.65
CA HIS A 15 13.10 6.45 -4.23
C HIS A 15 12.32 5.17 -3.87
N CYS A 16 11.10 5.30 -3.35
CA CYS A 16 10.25 4.16 -3.00
C CYS A 16 9.49 3.57 -4.20
N ILE A 17 9.26 4.38 -5.25
CA ILE A 17 8.70 3.97 -6.53
C ILE A 17 9.85 3.88 -7.54
N ASP A 18 10.89 3.11 -7.23
CA ASP A 18 11.84 2.71 -8.26
C ASP A 18 11.12 1.67 -9.15
N PRO A 19 11.04 1.88 -10.47
CA PRO A 19 10.45 0.89 -11.39
C PRO A 19 11.11 -0.50 -11.33
N LYS A 20 12.31 -0.62 -10.75
CA LYS A 20 13.04 -1.86 -10.50
C LYS A 20 12.84 -2.43 -9.08
N LEU A 21 12.34 -1.65 -8.11
CA LEU A 21 12.12 -2.14 -6.74
C LEU A 21 10.76 -2.84 -6.64
N TYR A 22 10.92 -4.16 -6.53
CA TYR A 22 9.97 -5.20 -6.22
C TYR A 22 8.86 -4.81 -5.24
N ASP A 23 7.64 -5.17 -5.62
CA ASP A 23 6.53 -5.58 -4.76
C ASP A 23 6.40 -4.89 -3.39
N LEU A 24 5.56 -3.85 -3.32
CA LEU A 24 5.04 -3.28 -2.08
C LEU A 24 4.43 -4.41 -1.21
N PRO A 25 5.02 -4.72 -0.05
CA PRO A 25 4.43 -5.65 0.89
C PRO A 25 3.23 -5.02 1.56
N ILE A 26 2.11 -5.74 1.57
CA ILE A 26 0.89 -5.36 2.25
C ILE A 26 0.55 -6.45 3.26
N LYS A 27 0.24 -6.06 4.48
CA LYS A 27 -0.25 -6.98 5.52
C LYS A 27 -1.32 -6.33 6.40
N SER A 28 -2.09 -7.14 7.13
CA SER A 28 -2.89 -6.62 8.25
C SER A 28 -2.02 -6.41 9.49
N ARG A 29 -2.61 -5.85 10.56
CA ARG A 29 -1.91 -5.57 11.82
C ARG A 29 -1.18 -6.79 12.40
N ASP A 30 -1.84 -7.94 12.39
CA ASP A 30 -1.39 -9.23 12.93
C ASP A 30 -0.25 -9.88 12.14
N GLY A 31 0.02 -9.40 10.92
CA GLY A 31 1.05 -9.99 10.06
C GLY A 31 0.51 -10.64 8.79
N ASN A 32 -0.77 -11.02 8.77
CA ASN A 32 -1.39 -11.81 7.71
C ASN A 32 -2.64 -11.11 7.15
N PRO A 33 -3.03 -11.38 5.90
CA PRO A 33 -2.26 -12.03 4.86
C PRO A 33 -1.10 -11.12 4.44
N TYR A 34 0.03 -11.72 4.09
CA TYR A 34 1.12 -11.00 3.46
C TYR A 34 0.98 -11.12 1.95
N ILE A 35 0.66 -10.01 1.28
CA ILE A 35 0.63 -9.96 -0.18
C ILE A 35 1.70 -9.02 -0.72
N LYS A 36 2.02 -9.24 -1.99
CA LYS A 36 2.91 -8.41 -2.78
C LYS A 36 2.10 -7.63 -3.80
N ALA A 37 2.22 -6.31 -3.80
CA ALA A 37 1.50 -5.42 -4.68
C ALA A 37 2.44 -4.48 -5.43
N ARG A 38 1.97 -3.81 -6.48
CA ARG A 38 2.80 -2.84 -7.21
C ARG A 38 2.27 -1.42 -7.07
N LEU A 39 3.16 -0.48 -6.73
CA LEU A 39 2.92 0.95 -6.85
C LEU A 39 3.32 1.42 -8.24
N ILE A 40 2.39 2.06 -8.95
CA ILE A 40 2.65 2.69 -10.25
C ILE A 40 2.47 4.19 -10.07
N LYS A 41 3.49 4.96 -10.43
CA LYS A 41 3.42 6.42 -10.42
C LYS A 41 2.51 6.90 -11.56
N GLY A 42 1.50 7.70 -11.22
CA GLY A 42 0.65 8.41 -12.16
C GLY A 42 1.26 9.76 -12.61
N VAL A 43 0.61 10.39 -13.59
CA VAL A 43 1.02 11.69 -14.16
C VAL A 43 0.77 12.88 -13.21
N ASP A 44 -0.15 12.73 -12.26
CA ASP A 44 -0.69 13.78 -11.38
C ASP A 44 -0.08 13.76 -9.97
N ASN A 45 1.17 13.32 -9.83
CA ASN A 45 1.85 13.07 -8.55
C ASN A 45 1.12 12.08 -7.62
N ARG A 46 0.18 11.28 -8.14
CA ARG A 46 -0.44 10.17 -7.41
C ARG A 46 0.31 8.87 -7.69
N ALA A 47 0.11 7.89 -6.82
CA ALA A 47 0.54 6.52 -7.05
C ALA A 47 -0.66 5.59 -6.88
N THR A 48 -0.76 4.58 -7.74
CA THR A 48 -1.84 3.59 -7.71
C THR A 48 -1.28 2.23 -7.30
N ILE A 49 -1.94 1.56 -6.35
CA ILE A 49 -1.68 0.16 -6.01
C ILE A 49 -2.46 -0.70 -7.00
N THR A 50 -1.78 -1.57 -7.73
CA THR A 50 -2.41 -2.35 -8.81
C THR A 50 -2.46 -3.85 -8.49
N ARG A 51 -1.34 -4.56 -8.66
CA ARG A 51 -1.27 -6.01 -8.49
C ARG A 51 -1.52 -6.45 -7.05
N GLY A 52 -2.13 -7.61 -6.87
CA GLY A 52 -2.32 -8.25 -5.56
C GLY A 52 -3.39 -7.61 -4.66
N TRP A 53 -3.69 -6.33 -4.83
CA TRP A 53 -4.60 -5.59 -3.95
C TRP A 53 -5.99 -6.20 -3.82
N ALA A 54 -6.61 -6.60 -4.92
CA ALA A 54 -7.92 -7.24 -4.89
C ALA A 54 -7.91 -8.57 -4.11
N GLY A 55 -6.79 -9.31 -4.13
CA GLY A 55 -6.63 -10.54 -3.36
C GLY A 55 -6.40 -10.32 -1.86
N PHE A 56 -6.06 -9.09 -1.44
CA PHE A 56 -5.89 -8.78 -0.03
C PHE A 56 -7.20 -8.91 0.75
N PHE A 57 -8.28 -8.34 0.22
CA PHE A 57 -9.57 -8.24 0.92
C PHE A 57 -10.12 -9.58 1.41
N PRO A 58 -10.30 -10.61 0.55
CA PRO A 58 -10.77 -11.91 1.01
C PRO A 58 -9.77 -12.59 1.96
N ALA A 59 -8.46 -12.46 1.70
CA ALA A 59 -7.44 -13.09 2.53
C ALA A 59 -7.28 -12.43 3.92
N ALA A 60 -7.62 -11.15 4.03
CA ALA A 60 -7.61 -10.36 5.27
C ALA A 60 -8.97 -10.37 5.97
N ASN A 61 -9.95 -11.12 5.46
CA ASN A 61 -11.32 -11.17 5.96
C ASN A 61 -11.91 -9.76 6.15
N THR A 62 -11.60 -8.84 5.23
CA THR A 62 -12.15 -7.48 5.28
C THR A 62 -13.63 -7.52 4.94
N LYS A 63 -14.45 -6.78 5.68
CA LYS A 63 -15.88 -6.69 5.44
C LYS A 63 -16.23 -5.43 4.70
N GLU A 64 -17.25 -5.55 3.88
CA GLU A 64 -17.85 -4.39 3.24
C GLU A 64 -18.36 -3.40 4.31
N ARG A 65 -18.25 -2.11 4.02
CA ARG A 65 -18.71 -1.00 4.90
C ARG A 65 -17.95 -0.82 6.21
N GLU A 66 -16.93 -1.63 6.50
CA GLU A 66 -15.99 -1.36 7.58
C GLU A 66 -14.97 -0.28 7.16
N ILE A 67 -14.47 0.47 8.15
CA ILE A 67 -13.44 1.49 7.93
C ILE A 67 -12.08 0.89 8.24
N TYR A 68 -11.14 1.08 7.31
CA TYR A 68 -9.76 0.63 7.48
C TYR A 68 -8.80 1.80 7.42
N ALA A 69 -7.83 1.81 8.34
CA ALA A 69 -6.71 2.73 8.33
C ALA A 69 -5.48 2.08 7.66
N PHE A 70 -4.81 2.87 6.83
CA PHE A 70 -3.65 2.45 6.05
C PHE A 70 -2.38 3.13 6.59
N ALA A 71 -1.48 2.34 7.14
CA ALA A 71 -0.20 2.82 7.65
C ALA A 71 0.92 2.47 6.68
N PHE A 72 1.45 3.49 5.99
CA PHE A 72 2.68 3.35 5.23
C PHE A 72 3.88 3.51 6.16
N LYS A 73 4.78 2.51 6.16
CA LYS A 73 6.07 2.59 6.82
C LYS A 73 7.18 2.55 5.78
N CYS A 74 8.07 3.52 5.83
CA CYS A 74 9.26 3.58 5.01
C CYS A 74 10.48 3.36 5.90
N ASN A 75 11.18 2.25 5.70
CA ASN A 75 12.54 2.09 6.21
C ASN A 75 13.50 2.43 5.06
N HIS A 76 14.75 2.82 5.34
CA HIS A 76 15.76 3.31 4.38
C HIS A 76 15.93 2.51 3.07
N LYS A 77 15.36 1.29 2.96
CA LYS A 77 15.43 0.43 1.76
C LYS A 77 14.08 -0.11 1.28
N HIS A 78 13.01 -0.04 2.08
CA HIS A 78 11.74 -0.71 1.76
C HIS A 78 10.53 0.08 2.23
N LEU A 79 9.55 0.20 1.34
CA LEU A 79 8.22 0.69 1.64
C LEU A 79 7.31 -0.50 2.00
N ARG A 80 6.46 -0.34 3.00
CA ARG A 80 5.47 -1.34 3.43
C ARG A 80 4.15 -0.67 3.74
N LEU A 81 3.05 -1.35 3.42
CA LEU A 81 1.70 -0.97 3.81
C LEU A 81 1.18 -1.93 4.90
N THR A 82 0.62 -1.38 5.97
CA THR A 82 -0.12 -2.14 6.98
C THR A 82 -1.57 -1.66 7.01
N VAL A 83 -2.52 -2.59 6.98
CA VAL A 83 -3.95 -2.30 7.06
C VAL A 83 -4.46 -2.60 8.46
N HIS A 84 -5.22 -1.67 9.02
CA HIS A 84 -5.83 -1.74 10.34
C HIS A 84 -7.34 -1.63 10.20
N ALA A 85 -8.10 -2.55 10.77
CA ALA A 85 -9.51 -2.29 11.06
C ALA A 85 -9.60 -1.21 12.16
N LEU A 86 -10.53 -0.28 12.02
CA LEU A 86 -10.82 0.74 13.04
C LEU A 86 -11.91 0.29 14.00
#